data_AF-A0A0F2R5X2-F1
#
_entry.id   AF-A0A0F2R5X2-F1
#
_cell.length_a   1.000
_cell.length_b   1.000
_cell.length_c   1.000
_cell.angle_alpha   90.00
_cell.angle_beta   90.00
_cell.angle_gamma   90.00
#
_symmetry.space_group_name_H-M   'P 1'
#
loop_
_entity.id
_entity.type
_entity.pdbx_description
1 polymer ?
#
loop_
_entity_poly.entity_id
_entity_poly.type
_entity_poly.pdbx_seq_one_letter_code
_entity_poly.pdbx_strand_id
1 'polypeptide(L)'
;MPTLPGYAKVYAKAYETAKNKGVDIKDSIEIDAFSNSYISDQDASDLFKARVKIQTRLCANEYVTGNGITAYTGKEFSNAYGVVETFTYDKNPQTIGKMLADGRMKMLDTHPVQ
;
A
#
# COMPACT_ATOMS: atom_id res chain seq x y z
N MET A 1 -9.25 -18.76 -4.63
CA MET A 1 -8.65 -17.56 -4.01
C MET A 1 -9.39 -16.32 -4.51
N PRO A 2 -9.68 -15.32 -3.66
CA PRO A 2 -10.31 -14.08 -4.12
C PRO A 2 -9.38 -13.38 -5.12
N THR A 3 -9.94 -12.70 -6.11
CA THR A 3 -9.16 -11.84 -7.02
C THR A 3 -8.45 -10.75 -6.21
N LEU A 4 -7.26 -10.30 -6.65
CA LEU A 4 -6.48 -9.24 -5.98
C LEU A 4 -7.31 -8.01 -5.51
N PRO A 5 -8.29 -7.50 -6.28
CA PRO A 5 -9.14 -6.39 -5.85
C PRO A 5 -10.01 -6.70 -4.62
N GLY A 6 -10.44 -7.95 -4.46
CA GLY A 6 -11.22 -8.39 -3.29
C GLY A 6 -10.37 -8.50 -2.03
N TYR A 7 -9.09 -8.88 -2.18
CA TYR A 7 -8.18 -9.02 -1.05
C TYR A 7 -7.80 -7.68 -0.42
N ALA A 8 -7.72 -6.59 -1.20
CA ALA A 8 -7.39 -5.26 -0.68
C ALA A 8 -8.35 -4.80 0.44
N LYS A 9 -9.65 -5.09 0.31
CA LYS A 9 -10.65 -4.77 1.35
C LYS A 9 -10.46 -5.61 2.62
N VAL A 10 -10.11 -6.89 2.45
CA VAL A 10 -9.83 -7.79 3.57
C VAL A 10 -8.59 -7.31 4.33
N TYR A 11 -7.53 -6.96 3.59
CA TYR A 11 -6.32 -6.39 4.16
C TYR A 11 -6.58 -5.09 4.90
N ALA A 12 -7.28 -4.12 4.28
CA ALA A 12 -7.58 -2.83 4.89
C ALA A 12 -8.33 -2.98 6.22
N LYS A 13 -9.31 -3.90 6.28
CA LYS A 13 -10.05 -4.18 7.52
C LYS A 13 -9.17 -4.82 8.60
N ALA A 14 -8.32 -5.79 8.22
CA ALA A 14 -7.39 -6.41 9.16
C ALA A 14 -6.36 -5.39 9.69
N TYR A 15 -5.86 -4.53 8.81
CA TYR A 15 -4.93 -3.45 9.13
C TYR A 15 -5.55 -2.42 10.08
N GLU A 16 -6.76 -1.93 9.80
CA GLU A 16 -7.49 -1.03 10.70
C GLU A 16 -7.73 -1.69 12.07
N THR A 17 -8.06 -2.98 12.09
CA THR A 17 -8.24 -3.72 13.35
C THR A 17 -6.94 -3.81 14.15
N ALA A 18 -5.81 -4.09 13.50
CA ALA A 18 -4.49 -4.11 14.13
C ALA A 18 -4.15 -2.73 14.73
N LYS A 19 -4.34 -1.66 13.94
CA LYS A 19 -4.12 -0.28 14.38
C LYS A 19 -5.00 0.11 15.58
N ASN A 20 -6.28 -0.25 15.55
CA ASN A 20 -7.22 0.02 16.66
C ASN A 20 -6.87 -0.76 17.93
N LYS A 21 -6.15 -1.88 17.82
CA LYS A 21 -5.61 -2.65 18.95
C LYS A 21 -4.25 -2.14 19.42
N GLY A 22 -3.67 -1.12 18.78
CA GLY A 22 -2.37 -0.57 19.12
C GLY A 22 -1.18 -1.41 18.64
N VAL A 23 -1.39 -2.32 17.67
CA VAL A 23 -0.32 -3.16 17.10
C VAL A 23 0.63 -2.28 16.26
N ASP A 24 1.92 -2.34 16.54
CA ASP A 24 2.96 -1.74 15.70
C ASP A 24 3.21 -2.64 14.49
N ILE A 25 2.82 -2.14 13.30
CA ILE A 25 2.99 -2.86 12.04
C ILE A 25 4.45 -3.02 11.61
N LYS A 26 5.37 -2.27 12.22
CA LYS A 26 6.81 -2.37 11.98
C LYS A 26 7.46 -3.42 12.87
N ASP A 27 6.80 -3.84 13.94
CA ASP A 27 7.25 -4.93 14.79
C ASP A 27 6.73 -6.26 14.25
N SER A 28 7.64 -7.10 13.77
CA SER A 28 7.30 -8.41 13.24
C SER A 28 6.68 -9.35 14.29
N ILE A 29 7.07 -9.21 15.56
CA ILE A 29 6.55 -10.04 16.65
C ILE A 29 5.09 -9.70 16.91
N GLU A 30 4.76 -8.39 16.96
CA GLU A 30 3.39 -7.95 17.17
C GLU A 30 2.49 -8.31 15.99
N ILE A 31 2.99 -8.18 14.75
CA ILE A 31 2.27 -8.61 13.55
C ILE A 31 2.04 -10.13 13.53
N ASP A 32 3.03 -10.92 13.91
CA ASP A 32 2.88 -12.38 14.00
C ASP A 32 1.84 -12.76 15.07
N ALA A 33 1.90 -12.13 16.24
CA ALA A 33 0.92 -12.35 17.31
C ALA A 33 -0.50 -11.93 16.90
N PHE A 34 -0.64 -10.78 16.23
CA PHE A 34 -1.92 -10.33 15.69
C PHE A 34 -2.45 -11.29 14.62
N SER A 35 -1.62 -11.67 13.65
CA SER A 35 -2.04 -12.54 12.54
C SER A 35 -2.49 -13.90 13.04
N ASN A 36 -1.73 -14.51 13.96
CA ASN A 36 -2.05 -15.81 14.53
C ASN A 36 -3.31 -15.80 15.41
N SER A 37 -3.67 -14.66 16.00
CA SER A 37 -4.86 -14.53 16.86
C SER A 37 -6.11 -14.07 16.10
N TYR A 38 -5.95 -13.33 15.00
CA TYR A 38 -7.04 -12.72 14.25
C TYR A 38 -7.43 -13.50 12.99
N ILE A 39 -6.48 -14.21 12.38
CA ILE A 39 -6.67 -14.92 11.11
C ILE A 39 -6.46 -16.42 11.36
N SER A 40 -7.55 -17.20 11.28
CA SER A 40 -7.51 -18.65 11.53
C SER A 40 -7.01 -19.46 10.35
N ASP A 41 -7.08 -18.91 9.13
CA ASP A 41 -6.59 -19.54 7.92
C ASP A 41 -5.11 -19.20 7.69
N GLN A 42 -4.27 -20.23 7.55
CA GLN A 42 -2.82 -20.04 7.47
C GLN A 42 -2.40 -19.31 6.20
N ASP A 43 -3.02 -19.62 5.06
CA ASP A 43 -2.73 -18.95 3.79
C ASP A 43 -3.09 -17.46 3.83
N ALA A 44 -4.24 -17.12 4.42
CA ALA A 44 -4.65 -15.74 4.63
C ALA A 44 -3.74 -14.99 5.62
N SER A 45 -3.24 -15.68 6.65
CA SER A 45 -2.28 -15.16 7.63
C SER A 45 -0.95 -14.82 6.94
N ASP A 46 -0.41 -15.74 6.15
CA ASP A 46 0.83 -15.54 5.40
C ASP A 46 0.70 -14.43 4.37
N LEU A 47 -0.44 -14.35 3.68
CA LEU A 47 -0.73 -13.28 2.72
C LEU A 47 -0.81 -11.90 3.42
N PHE A 48 -1.41 -11.84 4.62
CA PHE A 48 -1.47 -10.60 5.41
C PHE A 48 -0.07 -10.14 5.81
N LYS A 49 0.75 -11.03 6.35
CA LYS A 49 2.14 -10.74 6.74
C LYS A 49 2.98 -10.29 5.54
N ALA A 50 2.84 -10.97 4.40
CA ALA A 50 3.51 -10.58 3.16
C ALA A 50 3.10 -9.17 2.74
N ARG A 51 1.83 -8.81 2.91
CA ARG A 51 1.33 -7.49 2.55
C ARG A 51 1.81 -6.39 3.50
N VAL A 52 1.83 -6.64 4.81
CA VAL A 52 2.43 -5.71 5.79
C VAL A 52 3.91 -5.48 5.48
N LYS A 53 4.64 -6.52 5.07
CA LYS A 53 6.05 -6.40 4.68
C LYS A 53 6.23 -5.54 3.43
N ILE A 54 5.33 -5.64 2.45
CA ILE A 54 5.32 -4.76 1.26
C ILE A 54 5.04 -3.31 1.68
N GLN A 55 4.02 -3.08 2.52
CA GLN A 55 3.67 -1.75 3.03
C GLN A 55 4.82 -1.10 3.80
N THR A 56 5.45 -1.81 4.72
CA THR A 56 6.55 -1.27 5.53
C THR A 56 7.83 -1.06 4.74
N ARG A 57 8.16 -1.94 3.79
CA ARG A 57 9.39 -1.81 3.00
C ARG A 57 9.30 -0.82 1.86
N LEU A 58 8.14 -0.73 1.21
CA LEU A 58 7.96 0.08 0.01
C LEU A 58 7.12 1.34 0.27
N CYS A 59 6.75 1.58 1.54
CA CYS A 59 5.78 2.63 1.92
C CYS A 59 4.47 2.53 1.14
N ALA A 60 4.08 1.31 0.73
CA ALA A 60 2.86 1.08 -0.03
C ALA A 60 1.64 1.48 0.80
N ASN A 61 0.73 2.25 0.22
CA ASN A 61 -0.47 2.67 0.93
C ASN A 61 -1.35 1.45 1.29
N GLU A 62 -1.97 1.47 2.48
CA GLU A 62 -2.89 0.42 2.95
C GLU A 62 -4.07 0.17 1.97
N TYR A 63 -4.41 1.17 1.15
CA TYR A 63 -5.49 1.14 0.16
C TYR A 63 -5.03 0.72 -1.24
N VAL A 64 -3.76 0.34 -1.44
CA VAL A 64 -3.30 -0.18 -2.74
C VAL A 64 -4.10 -1.42 -3.12
N THR A 65 -4.73 -1.40 -4.29
CA THR A 65 -5.64 -2.48 -4.71
C THR A 65 -4.92 -3.65 -5.39
N GLY A 66 -3.58 -3.57 -5.50
CA GLY A 66 -2.73 -4.63 -6.06
C GLY A 66 -2.67 -4.67 -7.59
N ASN A 67 -3.44 -3.82 -8.28
CA ASN A 67 -3.36 -3.59 -9.72
C ASN A 67 -2.62 -2.28 -10.09
N GLY A 68 -1.86 -1.71 -9.15
CA GLY A 68 -1.15 -0.44 -9.32
C GLY A 68 -1.97 0.82 -9.01
N ILE A 69 -3.22 0.66 -8.56
CA ILE A 69 -4.09 1.79 -8.20
C ILE A 69 -4.41 1.75 -6.71
N THR A 70 -4.48 2.91 -6.07
CA THR A 70 -4.94 3.06 -4.69
C THR A 70 -6.46 3.29 -4.66
N ALA A 71 -7.20 2.70 -3.73
CA ALA A 71 -8.63 2.98 -3.60
C ALA A 71 -8.85 4.46 -3.22
N TYR A 72 -9.80 5.12 -3.88
CA TYR A 72 -10.20 6.47 -3.48
C TYR A 72 -11.08 6.39 -2.22
N THR A 73 -10.71 7.15 -1.17
CA THR A 73 -11.39 7.15 0.13
C THR A 73 -12.24 8.40 0.39
N GLY A 74 -12.22 9.37 -0.53
CA GLY A 74 -13.05 10.57 -0.42
C GLY A 74 -14.52 10.31 -0.77
N LYS A 75 -15.41 11.16 -0.27
CA LYS A 75 -16.86 11.05 -0.53
C LYS A 75 -17.33 11.88 -1.73
N GLU A 76 -16.42 12.65 -2.35
CA GLU A 76 -16.78 13.71 -3.30
C GLU A 76 -16.95 13.20 -4.73
N PHE A 77 -16.37 12.04 -5.06
CA PHE A 77 -16.44 11.47 -6.40
C PHE A 77 -16.95 10.03 -6.35
N SER A 78 -17.77 9.66 -7.34
CA SER A 78 -18.29 8.29 -7.52
C SER A 78 -17.23 7.30 -8.00
N ASN A 79 -16.01 7.77 -8.30
CA ASN A 79 -14.95 6.96 -8.86
C ASN A 79 -14.23 6.19 -7.75
N ALA A 80 -14.19 4.86 -7.86
CA ALA A 80 -13.62 3.98 -6.83
C ALA A 80 -12.07 3.94 -6.83
N TYR A 81 -11.45 4.61 -7.79
CA TYR A 81 -10.03 4.53 -8.10
C TYR A 81 -9.36 5.86 -7.82
N GLY A 82 -8.34 5.83 -6.96
CA GLY A 82 -7.46 6.94 -6.63
C GLY A 82 -6.23 6.97 -7.54
N VAL A 83 -5.16 7.60 -7.04
CA VAL A 83 -3.90 7.74 -7.78
C VAL A 83 -3.25 6.39 -8.11
N VAL A 84 -2.53 6.36 -9.22
CA VAL A 84 -1.66 5.23 -9.58
C VAL A 84 -0.44 5.25 -8.65
N GLU A 85 -0.15 4.14 -7.98
CA GLU A 85 1.07 3.96 -7.20
C GLU A 85 1.99 2.98 -7.93
N THR A 86 3.15 3.48 -8.39
CA THR A 86 4.13 2.70 -9.15
C THR A 86 5.34 2.38 -8.27
N PHE A 87 5.56 1.11 -7.99
CA PHE A 87 6.79 0.65 -7.32
C PHE A 87 7.89 0.43 -8.35
N THR A 88 8.96 1.22 -8.24
CA THR A 88 10.14 1.02 -9.08
C THR A 88 11.23 0.35 -8.25
N TYR A 89 11.57 -0.90 -8.59
CA TYR A 89 12.70 -1.60 -7.99
C TYR A 89 13.97 -1.32 -8.81
N ASP A 90 14.56 -0.14 -8.60
CA ASP A 90 15.81 0.25 -9.23
C ASP A 90 16.99 -0.20 -8.36
N LYS A 91 17.98 -0.88 -8.96
CA LYS A 91 19.22 -1.30 -8.28
C LYS A 91 20.16 -0.11 -8.02
N ASN A 92 19.99 1.00 -8.73
CA ASN A 92 20.77 2.21 -8.55
C ASN A 92 19.88 3.45 -8.70
N PRO A 93 18.94 3.65 -7.74
CA PRO A 93 17.95 4.72 -7.83
C PRO A 93 18.67 6.07 -7.91
N GLN A 94 18.50 6.75 -9.03
CA GLN A 94 18.99 8.12 -9.15
C GLN A 94 18.07 9.03 -8.33
N THR A 95 18.66 9.98 -7.61
CA THR A 95 17.86 10.96 -6.88
C THR A 95 17.09 11.84 -7.87
N ILE A 96 15.92 12.32 -7.46
CA ILE A 96 15.11 13.26 -8.26
C ILE A 96 15.96 14.45 -8.70
N GLY A 97 16.78 15.01 -7.80
CA GLY A 97 17.68 16.12 -8.12
C GLY A 97 18.68 15.79 -9.23
N LYS A 98 19.26 14.58 -9.24
CA LYS A 98 20.18 14.15 -10.30
C LYS A 98 19.46 13.93 -11.62
N MET A 99 18.25 13.34 -11.59
CA MET A 99 17.45 13.14 -12.80
C MET A 99 16.98 14.46 -13.43
N LEU A 100 16.70 15.49 -12.62
CA LEU A 100 16.41 16.84 -13.09
C LEU A 100 17.64 17.51 -13.70
N ALA A 101 18.79 17.41 -13.04
CA ALA A 101 20.06 17.98 -13.53
C ALA A 101 20.51 17.34 -14.86
N ASP A 102 20.32 16.03 -15.01
CA ASP A 102 20.68 15.28 -16.22
C ASP A 102 19.64 15.40 -17.36
N GLY A 103 18.56 16.17 -17.17
CA GLY A 103 17.49 16.35 -18.17
C GLY A 103 16.63 15.11 -18.42
N ARG A 104 16.74 14.08 -17.57
CA ARG A 104 16.01 12.80 -17.69
C ARG A 104 14.61 12.83 -17.06
N MET A 105 14.32 13.85 -16.27
CA MET A 105 13.03 14.11 -15.63
C MET A 105 12.65 15.59 -15.81
N LYS A 106 11.35 15.87 -15.93
CA LYS A 106 10.81 17.23 -15.99
C LYS A 106 9.62 17.33 -15.03
N MET A 107 9.65 18.32 -14.15
CA MET A 107 8.48 18.69 -13.35
C MET A 107 7.48 19.40 -14.26
N LEU A 108 6.23 18.94 -14.27
CA LEU A 108 5.14 19.62 -14.95
C LEU A 108 4.35 20.38 -13.89
N ASP A 109 4.19 21.68 -14.11
CA ASP A 109 3.34 22.50 -13.27
C ASP A 109 1.88 22.21 -13.63
N THR A 110 1.10 21.74 -12.68
CA THR A 110 -0.33 21.46 -12.88
C THR A 110 -1.14 22.36 -11.99
N HIS A 111 -1.98 23.19 -12.58
CA HIS A 111 -3.03 23.90 -11.87
C HIS A 111 -4.32 23.09 -11.95
N PRO A 112 -5.09 22.97 -10.85
CA PRO A 112 -6.40 22.35 -10.90
C PRO A 112 -7.28 23.12 -11.88
N VAL A 113 -7.88 22.40 -12.83
CA VAL A 113 -8.92 22.96 -13.71
C VAL A 113 -10.19 23.08 -12.88
N GLN A 114 -10.67 24.30 -12.67
CA GLN A 114 -11.97 24.58 -12.05
C GLN A 114 -13.12 24.16 -12.96
#